data_AF-A0A8T5DNA7-F1
#
_entry.id   AF-A0A8T5DNA7-F1
#
_cell.length_a   1.000
_cell.length_b   1.000
_cell.length_c   1.000
_cell.angle_alpha   90.00
_cell.angle_beta   90.00
_cell.angle_gamma   90.00
#
_symmetry.space_group_name_H-M   'P 1'
#
loop_
_entity.id
_entity.type
_entity.pdbx_description
1 polymer ?
#
loop_
_entity_poly.entity_id
_entity_poly.type
_entity_poly.pdbx_seq_one_letter_code
_entity_poly.pdbx_strand_id
1 'polypeptide(L)'
;MKIKGITNIKFFAKGNRGHIYTGKLKGKSIAIKKKNPKSKAKKRIQNEIIFLKILNMYNIGPKLLKNTNTYFVYEFQEGPSFKEVLKTNNTTKIKTILKKLFKQAHILDKLGINKEEFHRPLKNVIIKKYNQPVLIDFERCHYSNSPKNVTQLVQFMVSKKLVKRTKKLIRSLKKYKENKTLDKLQKILF
;
A
#
# COMPACT_ATOMS: atom_id res chain seq x y z
N MET A 1 -7.46 20.73 -16.71
CA MET A 1 -6.14 20.06 -16.80
C MET A 1 -6.11 19.29 -18.11
N LYS A 2 -5.12 19.52 -18.99
CA LYS A 2 -4.93 18.75 -20.22
C LYS A 2 -3.61 17.98 -20.11
N ILE A 3 -3.64 16.66 -20.27
CA ILE A 3 -2.45 15.81 -20.33
C ILE A 3 -2.51 15.02 -21.63
N LYS A 4 -1.43 15.06 -22.42
CA LYS A 4 -1.38 14.43 -23.75
C LYS A 4 -1.75 12.93 -23.68
N GLY A 5 -2.78 12.55 -24.44
CA GLY A 5 -3.30 11.19 -24.55
C GLY A 5 -4.25 10.74 -23.43
N ILE A 6 -4.62 11.62 -22.50
CA ILE A 6 -5.61 11.31 -21.45
C ILE A 6 -6.89 12.11 -21.72
N THR A 7 -8.02 11.41 -21.74
CA THR A 7 -9.36 11.99 -21.92
C THR A 7 -10.20 11.89 -20.64
N ASN A 8 -11.32 12.63 -20.58
CA ASN A 8 -12.29 12.61 -19.49
C ASN A 8 -11.68 12.83 -18.09
N ILE A 9 -10.76 13.79 -17.99
CA ILE A 9 -10.13 14.12 -16.71
C ILE A 9 -11.15 14.77 -15.79
N LYS A 10 -11.50 14.08 -14.70
CA LYS A 10 -12.44 14.57 -13.68
C LYS A 10 -11.76 14.58 -12.30
N PHE A 11 -12.14 15.54 -11.48
CA PHE A 11 -11.72 15.52 -10.08
C PHE A 11 -12.39 14.34 -9.37
N PHE A 12 -11.61 13.57 -8.60
CA PHE A 12 -12.10 12.39 -7.91
C PHE A 12 -12.09 12.59 -6.40
N ALA A 13 -10.95 12.99 -5.84
CA ALA A 13 -10.82 13.15 -4.41
C ALA A 13 -9.71 14.14 -4.03
N LYS A 14 -9.89 14.79 -2.87
CA LYS A 14 -8.82 15.53 -2.19
C LYS A 14 -8.11 14.57 -1.25
N GLY A 15 -6.84 14.26 -1.54
CA GLY A 15 -5.98 13.59 -0.58
C GLY A 15 -5.47 14.57 0.47
N ASN A 16 -4.85 14.07 1.54
CA ASN A 16 -4.27 14.91 2.59
C ASN A 16 -3.26 15.95 2.07
N ARG A 17 -2.58 15.65 0.95
CA ARG A 17 -1.44 16.44 0.44
C ARG A 17 -1.48 16.70 -1.07
N GLY A 18 -2.56 16.32 -1.75
CA GLY A 18 -2.67 16.42 -3.20
C GLY A 18 -4.09 16.23 -3.70
N HIS A 19 -4.30 16.49 -4.99
CA HIS A 19 -5.56 16.24 -5.68
C HIS A 19 -5.44 14.97 -6.51
N ILE A 20 -6.44 14.11 -6.41
CA ILE A 20 -6.60 12.91 -7.23
C ILE A 20 -7.64 13.21 -8.29
N TYR A 21 -7.24 13.04 -9.55
CA TYR A 21 -8.13 13.09 -10.69
C TYR A 21 -8.23 11.69 -11.30
N THR A 22 -9.35 11.37 -11.92
CA THR A 22 -9.51 10.18 -12.75
C THR A 22 -9.56 10.58 -14.22
N GLY A 23 -9.25 9.64 -15.11
CA GLY A 23 -9.35 9.85 -16.56
C GLY A 23 -9.27 8.53 -17.31
N LYS A 24 -9.22 8.60 -18.64
CA LYS A 24 -9.03 7.45 -19.52
C LYS A 24 -7.76 7.60 -20.35
N LEU A 25 -6.95 6.54 -20.42
CA LEU A 25 -5.77 6.43 -21.29
C LEU A 25 -5.93 5.18 -22.15
N LYS A 26 -6.06 5.34 -23.47
CA LYS A 26 -6.34 4.23 -24.41
C LYS A 26 -7.49 3.33 -23.94
N GLY A 27 -8.60 3.95 -23.51
CA GLY A 27 -9.79 3.26 -22.99
C GLY A 27 -9.71 2.76 -21.53
N LYS A 28 -8.52 2.69 -20.91
CA LYS A 28 -8.34 2.21 -19.53
C LYS A 28 -8.49 3.32 -18.50
N SER A 29 -9.18 3.03 -17.39
CA SER A 29 -9.32 3.94 -16.24
C SER A 29 -7.97 4.18 -15.55
N ILE A 30 -7.64 5.44 -15.33
CA ILE A 30 -6.40 5.87 -14.68
C ILE A 30 -6.66 6.87 -13.55
N ALA A 31 -5.71 6.94 -12.63
CA ALA A 31 -5.62 7.93 -11.57
C ALA A 31 -4.45 8.88 -11.84
N ILE A 32 -4.63 10.15 -11.52
CA ILE A 32 -3.61 11.20 -11.63
C ILE A 32 -3.48 11.85 -10.26
N LYS A 33 -2.34 11.65 -9.61
CA LYS A 33 -2.03 12.29 -8.33
C LYS A 33 -1.14 13.50 -8.60
N LYS A 34 -1.65 14.68 -8.27
CA LYS A 34 -0.96 15.95 -8.43
C LYS A 34 -0.60 16.53 -7.06
N LYS A 35 0.63 17.06 -6.93
CA LYS A 35 1.04 17.80 -5.74
C LYS A 35 0.09 18.97 -5.49
N ASN A 36 -0.37 19.16 -4.26
CA ASN A 36 -1.01 20.42 -3.90
C ASN A 36 0.06 21.54 -3.93
N PRO A 37 -0.08 22.59 -4.78
CA PRO A 37 0.90 23.68 -4.85
C PRO A 37 1.08 24.41 -3.51
N LYS A 38 0.07 24.40 -2.64
CA LYS A 38 0.15 24.97 -1.27
C LYS A 38 0.87 24.06 -0.26
N SER A 39 1.26 22.84 -0.65
CA SER A 39 1.91 21.90 0.28
C SER A 39 3.39 22.24 0.45
N LYS A 40 3.76 22.58 1.69
CA LYS A 40 5.16 22.82 2.14
C LYS A 40 6.04 21.57 2.08
N ALA A 41 5.47 20.36 1.96
CA ALA A 41 6.22 19.12 1.89
C ALA A 41 6.99 19.00 0.56
N LYS A 42 8.32 19.13 0.63
CA LYS A 42 9.22 18.97 -0.54
C LYS A 42 9.42 17.47 -0.86
N LYS A 43 9.63 17.16 -2.15
CA LYS A 43 10.02 15.84 -2.69
C LYS A 43 9.11 14.62 -2.46
N ARG A 44 7.93 14.74 -1.81
CA ARG A 44 7.04 13.58 -1.55
C ARG A 44 6.49 12.89 -2.81
N ILE A 45 6.12 13.64 -3.84
CA ILE A 45 5.67 13.07 -5.12
C ILE A 45 6.82 12.34 -5.83
N GLN A 46 8.02 12.92 -5.85
CA GLN A 46 9.20 12.29 -6.42
C GLN A 46 9.55 11.00 -5.67
N ASN A 47 9.50 11.03 -4.34
CA ASN A 47 9.69 9.88 -3.48
C ASN A 47 8.69 8.76 -3.80
N GLU A 48 7.41 9.11 -3.90
CA GLU A 48 6.37 8.15 -4.28
C GLU A 48 6.60 7.55 -5.66
N ILE A 49 7.01 8.35 -6.66
CA ILE A 49 7.35 7.85 -8.00
C ILE A 49 8.52 6.87 -7.93
N ILE A 50 9.59 7.19 -7.19
CA ILE A 50 10.77 6.33 -7.06
C ILE A 50 10.37 4.98 -6.45
N PHE A 51 9.69 5.00 -5.30
CA PHE A 51 9.27 3.76 -4.64
C PHE A 51 8.24 2.99 -5.45
N LEU A 52 7.31 3.66 -6.13
CA LEU A 52 6.32 2.98 -6.96
C LEU A 52 6.99 2.27 -8.15
N LYS A 53 8.00 2.87 -8.79
CA LYS A 53 8.79 2.21 -9.84
C LYS A 53 9.43 0.92 -9.33
N ILE A 54 10.05 0.98 -8.15
CA ILE A 54 10.72 -0.18 -7.54
C ILE A 54 9.70 -1.26 -7.18
N LEU A 55 8.61 -0.87 -6.52
CA LEU A 55 7.60 -1.80 -6.02
C LEU A 55 6.77 -2.43 -7.15
N ASN A 56 6.59 -1.74 -8.27
CA ASN A 56 5.94 -2.30 -9.45
C ASN A 56 6.72 -3.50 -10.04
N MET A 57 8.05 -3.55 -9.91
CA MET A 57 8.84 -4.72 -10.31
C MET A 57 8.47 -5.99 -9.51
N TYR A 58 7.93 -5.80 -8.30
CA TYR A 58 7.47 -6.87 -7.42
C TYR A 58 5.94 -7.03 -7.42
N ASN A 59 5.25 -6.41 -8.39
CA ASN A 59 3.79 -6.38 -8.47
C ASN A 59 3.11 -5.78 -7.22
N ILE A 60 3.78 -4.83 -6.56
CA ILE A 60 3.26 -4.11 -5.39
C ILE A 60 2.81 -2.70 -5.80
N GLY A 61 1.58 -2.38 -5.41
CA GLY A 61 0.94 -1.10 -5.68
C GLY A 61 0.38 -0.96 -7.10
N PRO A 62 -0.24 0.20 -7.41
CA PRO A 62 -0.75 0.48 -8.74
C PRO A 62 0.37 0.60 -9.77
N LYS A 63 0.16 0.13 -11.00
CA LYS A 63 1.14 0.29 -12.07
C LYS A 63 1.30 1.77 -12.44
N LEU A 64 2.53 2.27 -12.37
CA LEU A 64 2.91 3.59 -12.84
C LEU A 64 2.90 3.61 -14.37
N LEU A 65 2.23 4.60 -14.96
CA LEU A 65 2.05 4.73 -16.41
C LEU A 65 2.84 5.90 -16.99
N LYS A 66 2.77 7.06 -16.32
CA LYS A 66 3.52 8.27 -16.69
C LYS A 66 3.90 9.02 -15.42
N ASN A 67 5.00 9.76 -15.43
CA ASN A 67 5.37 10.62 -14.31
C ASN A 67 6.05 11.89 -14.80
N THR A 68 5.98 12.92 -13.97
CA THR A 68 6.70 14.19 -14.10
C THR A 68 7.16 14.62 -12.71
N ASN A 69 7.82 15.77 -12.61
CA ASN A 69 8.23 16.34 -11.32
C ASN A 69 7.04 16.82 -10.45
N THR A 70 5.86 17.03 -11.02
CA THR A 70 4.71 17.67 -10.32
C THR A 70 3.48 16.78 -10.21
N TYR A 71 3.37 15.74 -11.06
CA TYR A 71 2.29 14.76 -11.02
C TYR A 71 2.75 13.41 -11.57
N PHE A 72 2.00 12.36 -11.24
CA PHE A 72 2.13 11.07 -11.89
C PHE A 72 0.78 10.44 -12.18
N VAL A 73 0.80 9.51 -13.12
CA VAL A 73 -0.35 8.79 -13.65
C VAL A 73 -0.12 7.31 -13.40
N TYR A 74 -1.13 6.65 -12.85
CA TYR A 74 -1.09 5.23 -12.51
C TYR A 74 -2.45 4.59 -12.78
N GLU A 75 -2.50 3.27 -12.79
CA GLU A 75 -3.75 2.52 -12.94
C GLU A 75 -4.74 2.88 -11.84
N PHE A 76 -5.98 3.21 -12.22
CA PHE A 76 -7.05 3.41 -11.24
C PHE A 76 -7.36 2.07 -10.57
N GLN A 77 -7.42 2.08 -9.24
CA GLN A 77 -7.71 0.89 -8.47
C GLN A 77 -9.16 0.92 -8.04
N GLU A 78 -9.98 0.09 -8.68
CA GLU A 78 -11.39 -0.08 -8.37
C GLU A 78 -11.57 -1.13 -7.29
N GLY A 79 -12.39 -0.82 -6.29
CA GLY A 79 -12.77 -1.74 -5.23
C GLY A 79 -12.97 -1.05 -3.89
N PRO A 80 -13.60 -1.75 -2.93
CA PRO A 80 -13.78 -1.22 -1.59
C PRO A 80 -12.45 -1.05 -0.87
N SER A 81 -12.41 -0.10 0.06
CA SER A 81 -11.28 0.03 0.97
C SER A 81 -11.19 -1.19 1.89
N PHE A 82 -10.00 -1.51 2.40
CA PHE A 82 -9.88 -2.59 3.38
C PHE A 82 -10.70 -2.32 4.65
N LYS A 83 -10.91 -1.04 5.01
CA LYS A 83 -11.85 -0.64 6.07
C LYS A 83 -13.28 -1.12 5.81
N GLU A 84 -13.79 -0.93 4.60
CA GLU A 84 -15.13 -1.40 4.22
C GLU A 84 -15.22 -2.91 4.27
N VAL A 85 -14.20 -3.62 3.75
CA VAL A 85 -14.19 -5.09 3.80
C VAL A 85 -14.19 -5.61 5.24
N LEU A 86 -13.47 -4.98 6.16
CA LEU A 86 -13.48 -5.37 7.57
C LEU A 86 -14.87 -5.22 8.22
N LYS A 87 -15.69 -4.25 7.78
CA LYS A 87 -17.06 -4.10 8.30
C LYS A 87 -17.99 -5.25 7.94
N THR A 88 -17.67 -6.00 6.87
CA THR A 88 -18.50 -7.15 6.43
C THR A 88 -18.35 -8.36 7.35
N ASN A 89 -17.38 -8.36 8.29
CA ASN A 89 -17.08 -9.46 9.21
C ASN A 89 -16.87 -10.84 8.56
N ASN A 90 -16.63 -10.91 7.25
CA ASN A 90 -16.32 -12.17 6.57
C ASN A 90 -14.87 -12.60 6.88
N THR A 91 -14.73 -13.47 7.88
CA THR A 91 -13.45 -13.91 8.44
C THR A 91 -12.54 -14.59 7.42
N THR A 92 -13.09 -15.46 6.57
CA THR A 92 -12.36 -16.17 5.51
C THR A 92 -11.78 -15.21 4.48
N LYS A 93 -12.58 -14.23 4.04
CA LYS A 93 -12.14 -13.16 3.13
C LYS A 93 -11.05 -12.30 3.77
N ILE A 94 -11.23 -11.89 5.02
CA ILE A 94 -10.26 -11.07 5.76
C ILE A 94 -8.93 -11.82 5.94
N LYS A 95 -8.98 -13.10 6.33
CA LYS A 95 -7.80 -13.98 6.47
C LYS A 95 -7.03 -14.08 5.16
N THR A 96 -7.73 -14.24 4.04
CA THR A 96 -7.13 -14.31 2.70
C THR A 96 -6.42 -13.00 2.33
N ILE A 97 -7.07 -11.86 2.56
CA ILE A 97 -6.50 -10.53 2.30
C ILE A 97 -5.26 -10.28 3.16
N LEU A 98 -5.33 -10.60 4.46
CA LEU A 98 -4.21 -10.44 5.37
C LEU A 98 -3.00 -11.29 4.97
N LYS A 99 -3.19 -12.56 4.58
CA LYS A 99 -2.10 -13.40 4.06
C LYS A 99 -1.40 -12.75 2.87
N LYS A 100 -2.16 -12.19 1.93
CA LYS A 100 -1.62 -11.47 0.77
C LYS A 100 -0.89 -10.18 1.18
N LEU A 101 -1.41 -9.43 2.15
CA LEU A 101 -0.76 -8.24 2.71
C LEU A 101 0.56 -8.57 3.41
N PHE A 102 0.63 -9.67 4.15
CA PHE A 102 1.87 -10.13 4.79
C PHE A 102 2.95 -10.49 3.77
N LYS A 103 2.58 -11.13 2.64
CA LYS A 103 3.52 -11.39 1.55
C LYS A 103 4.10 -10.07 1.00
N GLN A 104 3.27 -9.06 0.77
CA GLN A 104 3.75 -7.74 0.31
C GLN A 104 4.62 -7.04 1.37
N ALA A 105 4.21 -7.07 2.65
CA ALA A 105 4.98 -6.51 3.77
C ALA A 105 6.34 -7.20 3.93
N HIS A 106 6.40 -8.52 3.68
CA HIS A 106 7.63 -9.28 3.71
C HIS A 106 8.60 -8.88 2.60
N ILE A 107 8.10 -8.71 1.38
CA ILE A 107 8.90 -8.22 0.25
C ILE A 107 9.48 -6.85 0.58
N LEU A 108 8.68 -5.92 1.09
CA LEU A 108 9.16 -4.61 1.54
C LEU A 108 10.27 -4.73 2.60
N ASP A 109 10.08 -5.59 3.60
CA ASP A 109 11.09 -5.82 4.63
C ASP A 109 12.39 -6.41 4.06
N LYS A 110 12.31 -7.31 3.06
CA LYS A 110 13.46 -7.88 2.36
C LYS A 110 14.22 -6.84 1.53
N LEU A 111 13.49 -5.93 0.88
CA LEU A 111 14.06 -4.81 0.11
C LEU A 111 14.63 -3.69 0.99
N GLY A 112 14.52 -3.80 2.32
CA GLY A 112 14.95 -2.73 3.21
C GLY A 112 14.03 -1.50 3.13
N ILE A 113 12.80 -1.63 2.64
CA ILE A 113 11.89 -0.50 2.43
C ILE A 113 10.87 -0.47 3.57
N ASN A 114 10.71 0.67 4.22
CA ASN A 114 9.69 0.88 5.23
C ASN A 114 8.61 1.84 4.69
N LYS A 115 7.34 1.41 4.65
CA LYS A 115 6.22 2.23 4.17
C LYS A 115 5.73 3.26 5.19
N GLU A 116 6.04 3.05 6.48
CA GLU A 116 5.53 3.80 7.65
C GLU A 116 4.03 3.70 7.95
N GLU A 117 3.20 3.29 6.98
CA GLU A 117 1.73 3.37 7.08
C GLU A 117 1.04 1.99 7.19
N PHE A 118 1.77 0.89 7.44
CA PHE A 118 1.18 -0.45 7.61
C PHE A 118 0.40 -0.62 8.91
N HIS A 119 0.62 0.26 9.89
CA HIS A 119 -0.15 0.30 11.13
C HIS A 119 -1.56 0.92 10.93
N ARG A 120 -1.82 1.56 9.77
CA ARG A 120 -3.10 2.14 9.36
C ARG A 120 -3.54 1.65 7.97
N PRO A 121 -3.64 0.33 7.73
CA PRO A 121 -3.92 -0.22 6.40
C PRO A 121 -5.36 0.05 5.95
N LEU A 122 -6.24 0.44 6.87
CA LEU A 122 -7.67 0.67 6.65
C LEU A 122 -7.98 1.58 5.44
N LYS A 123 -7.20 2.65 5.25
CA LYS A 123 -7.40 3.62 4.16
C LYS A 123 -6.40 3.47 3.02
N ASN A 124 -5.30 2.76 3.26
CA ASN A 124 -4.17 2.67 2.33
C ASN A 124 -4.11 1.33 1.60
N VAL A 125 -5.20 0.57 1.63
CA VAL A 125 -5.35 -0.72 0.95
C VAL A 125 -6.70 -0.74 0.25
N ILE A 126 -6.69 -0.95 -1.06
CA ILE A 126 -7.88 -1.18 -1.89
C ILE A 126 -7.98 -2.67 -2.19
N ILE A 127 -9.17 -3.24 -2.10
CA ILE A 127 -9.42 -4.67 -2.34
C ILE A 127 -10.04 -4.85 -3.73
N LYS A 128 -9.25 -5.37 -4.68
CA LYS A 128 -9.75 -5.73 -6.01
C LYS A 128 -10.53 -7.04 -5.97
N LYS A 129 -11.04 -7.44 -7.15
CA LYS A 129 -11.58 -8.78 -7.42
C LYS A 129 -10.65 -9.89 -6.88
N TYR A 130 -11.23 -11.02 -6.51
CA TYR A 130 -10.51 -12.17 -5.93
C TYR A 130 -9.70 -11.83 -4.66
N ASN A 131 -10.22 -10.90 -3.85
CA ASN A 131 -9.64 -10.50 -2.57
C ASN A 131 -8.18 -10.05 -2.69
N GLN A 132 -7.81 -9.40 -3.79
CA GLN A 132 -6.45 -8.96 -4.04
C GLN A 132 -6.21 -7.57 -3.41
N PRO A 133 -5.39 -7.46 -2.35
CA PRO A 133 -5.06 -6.16 -1.77
C PRO A 133 -4.05 -5.43 -2.63
N VAL A 134 -4.32 -4.15 -2.89
CA VAL A 134 -3.39 -3.22 -3.52
C VAL A 134 -3.05 -2.13 -2.52
N LEU A 135 -1.77 -2.06 -2.14
CA LEU A 135 -1.23 -0.98 -1.33
C LEU A 135 -1.24 0.31 -2.13
N ILE A 136 -1.71 1.40 -1.54
CA ILE A 136 -1.63 2.73 -2.12
C ILE A 136 -0.87 3.67 -1.19
N ASP A 137 -0.55 4.85 -1.71
CA ASP A 137 0.11 5.94 -1.00
C ASP A 137 1.52 5.58 -0.47
N PHE A 138 2.52 5.73 -1.33
CA PHE A 138 3.92 5.40 -1.02
C PHE A 138 4.76 6.64 -0.69
N GLU A 139 4.12 7.78 -0.42
CA GLU A 139 4.80 9.07 -0.19
C GLU A 139 5.77 9.07 1.00
N ARG A 140 5.55 8.17 1.98
CA ARG A 140 6.36 8.01 3.19
C ARG A 140 7.37 6.87 3.13
N CYS A 141 7.41 6.13 2.02
CA CYS A 141 8.40 5.09 1.86
C CYS A 141 9.81 5.65 1.98
N HIS A 142 10.69 4.90 2.62
CA HIS A 142 12.12 5.21 2.72
C HIS A 142 12.88 3.90 2.93
N TYR A 143 14.17 3.92 2.62
CA TYR A 143 15.06 2.81 2.97
C TYR A 143 15.36 2.82 4.47
N SER A 144 15.42 1.65 5.07
CA SER A 144 15.68 1.45 6.48
C SER A 144 16.49 0.18 6.68
N ASN A 145 17.48 0.23 7.57
CA ASN A 145 18.23 -0.95 8.00
C ASN A 145 17.34 -1.88 8.86
N SER A 146 16.22 -1.39 9.41
CA SER A 146 15.34 -2.17 10.28
C SER A 146 13.85 -2.06 9.91
N PRO A 147 13.44 -2.37 8.66
CA PRO A 147 12.06 -2.18 8.21
C PRO A 147 11.08 -2.97 9.08
N LYS A 148 9.89 -2.40 9.29
CA LYS A 148 8.93 -2.84 10.31
C LYS A 148 7.55 -3.18 9.73
N ASN A 149 7.45 -3.45 8.43
CA ASN A 149 6.14 -3.58 7.77
C ASN A 149 5.35 -4.78 8.30
N VAL A 150 5.97 -5.96 8.42
CA VAL A 150 5.32 -7.16 8.98
C VAL A 150 4.92 -6.94 10.44
N THR A 151 5.81 -6.37 11.25
CA THR A 151 5.53 -6.08 12.67
C THR A 151 4.40 -5.06 12.84
N GLN A 152 4.34 -4.02 11.99
CA GLN A 152 3.25 -3.04 12.00
C GLN A 152 1.92 -3.67 11.60
N LEU A 153 1.92 -4.60 10.65
CA LEU A 153 0.71 -5.32 10.25
C LEU A 153 0.21 -6.26 11.38
N VAL A 154 1.11 -6.95 12.08
CA VAL A 154 0.73 -7.71 13.29
C VAL A 154 0.18 -6.81 14.39
N GLN A 155 0.80 -5.65 14.62
CA GLN A 155 0.30 -4.67 15.59
C GLN A 155 -1.12 -4.20 15.24
N PHE A 156 -1.39 -3.96 13.95
CA PHE A 156 -2.74 -3.66 13.47
C PHE A 156 -3.72 -4.81 13.76
N MET A 157 -3.33 -6.05 13.53
CA MET A 157 -4.20 -7.20 13.80
C MET A 157 -4.53 -7.35 15.29
N VAL A 158 -3.53 -7.14 16.16
CA VAL A 158 -3.72 -7.16 17.61
C VAL A 158 -4.67 -6.04 18.03
N SER A 159 -4.50 -4.82 17.52
CA SER A 159 -5.38 -3.69 17.85
C SER A 159 -6.83 -3.88 17.37
N LYS A 160 -7.02 -4.65 16.30
CA LYS A 160 -8.34 -5.05 15.79
C LYS A 160 -8.88 -6.35 16.40
N LYS A 161 -8.21 -6.89 17.44
CA LYS A 161 -8.59 -8.15 18.10
C LYS A 161 -8.71 -9.33 17.12
N LEU A 162 -8.04 -9.27 15.97
CA LEU A 162 -8.03 -10.34 14.95
C LEU A 162 -7.10 -11.49 15.36
N VAL A 163 -6.08 -11.19 16.16
CA VAL A 163 -5.15 -12.15 16.77
C VAL A 163 -4.86 -11.73 18.21
N LYS A 164 -4.78 -12.70 19.12
CA LYS A 164 -4.38 -12.46 20.51
C LYS A 164 -2.87 -12.19 20.59
N ARG A 165 -2.48 -11.20 21.38
CA ARG A 165 -1.07 -10.94 21.71
C ARG A 165 -0.57 -12.01 22.68
N THR A 166 0.21 -12.98 22.19
CA THR A 166 0.78 -14.06 23.01
C THR A 166 2.30 -13.99 23.05
N LYS A 167 2.92 -14.61 24.08
CA LYS A 167 4.39 -14.77 24.15
C LYS A 167 4.95 -15.47 22.90
N LYS A 168 4.22 -16.48 22.37
CA LYS A 168 4.57 -17.20 21.14
C LYS A 168 4.61 -16.30 19.91
N LEU A 169 3.62 -15.42 19.75
CA LEU A 169 3.59 -14.45 18.65
C LEU A 169 4.77 -13.48 18.73
N ILE A 170 5.05 -12.94 19.93
CA ILE A 170 6.18 -12.03 20.15
C ILE A 170 7.51 -12.74 19.82
N ARG A 171 7.70 -13.98 20.27
CA ARG A 171 8.89 -14.78 19.94
C ARG A 171 9.05 -15.00 18.43
N SER A 172 7.95 -15.26 17.73
CA SER A 172 7.95 -15.46 16.27
C SER A 172 8.32 -14.17 15.52
N LEU A 173 7.82 -13.02 15.98
CA LEU A 173 8.20 -11.70 15.46
C LEU A 173 9.69 -11.40 15.67
N LYS A 174 10.25 -11.69 16.86
CA LYS A 174 11.69 -11.51 17.15
C LYS A 174 12.52 -12.36 16.19
N LYS A 175 12.20 -13.65 16.07
CA LYS A 175 12.87 -14.57 15.13
C LYS A 175 12.80 -14.07 13.69
N TYR A 176 11.65 -13.57 13.24
CA TYR A 176 11.49 -12.99 11.91
C TYR A 176 12.39 -11.76 11.68
N LYS A 177 12.58 -10.91 12.70
CA LYS A 177 13.43 -9.73 12.59
C LYS A 177 14.92 -10.07 12.48
N GLU A 178 15.37 -11.14 13.11
CA GLU A 178 16.75 -11.66 12.98
C GLU A 178 17.04 -12.16 11.56
N ASN A 179 16.10 -12.92 10.98
CA ASN A 179 16.22 -13.41 9.61
C ASN A 179 14.84 -13.45 8.95
N LYS A 180 14.63 -12.60 7.95
CA LYS A 180 13.36 -12.46 7.25
C LYS A 180 13.22 -13.60 6.23
N THR A 181 12.96 -14.83 6.68
CA THR A 181 12.65 -15.96 5.77
C THR A 181 11.14 -16.16 5.63
N LEU A 182 10.73 -16.83 4.54
CA LEU A 182 9.33 -17.21 4.34
C LEU A 182 8.84 -18.15 5.44
N ASP A 183 9.65 -19.10 5.89
CA ASP A 183 9.32 -20.01 7.00
C ASP A 183 9.02 -19.25 8.30
N LYS A 184 9.83 -18.23 8.60
CA LYS A 184 9.62 -17.39 9.79
C LYS A 184 8.37 -16.53 9.63
N LEU A 185 8.06 -16.07 8.42
CA LEU A 185 6.79 -15.41 8.11
C LEU A 185 5.61 -16.36 8.29
N GLN A 186 5.69 -17.61 7.81
CA GLN A 186 4.62 -18.60 7.96
C GLN A 186 4.31 -18.91 9.43
N LYS A 187 5.32 -18.90 10.32
CA LYS A 187 5.14 -19.02 11.77
C LYS A 187 4.38 -17.85 12.42
N ILE A 188 4.29 -16.70 11.73
CA ILE A 188 3.46 -15.54 12.12
C ILE A 188 2.06 -15.64 11.49
N LEU A 189 1.96 -16.25 10.31
CA LEU A 189 0.71 -16.48 9.61
C LEU A 189 -0.10 -17.59 10.29
N PHE A 190 -1.42 -17.45 10.18
CA PHE A 190 -2.44 -18.25 10.83
C PHE A 190 -3.21 -19.13 9.83
#